data_AF-A1HNE9-F1
#
_entry.id   AF-A1HNE9-F1
#
_cell.length_a   1.000
_cell.length_b   1.000
_cell.length_c   1.000
_cell.angle_alpha   90.00
_cell.angle_beta   90.00
_cell.angle_gamma   90.00
#
_symmetry.space_group_name_H-M   'P 1'
#
loop_
_entity.id
_entity.type
_entity.pdbx_description
1 polymer ?
#
loop_
_entity_poly.entity_id
_entity_poly.type
_entity_poly.pdbx_seq_one_letter_code
_entity_poly.pdbx_strand_id
1 'polypeptide(L)'
;MTAAAEKLKAICLDFLNQKIDLFDYLEAFAETYAEVEDALNDEEYEVFDQISEDNGMAIFADAEYDADFALSEEELREQVAQHLAALG
;
A
#
# COMPACT_ATOMS: atom_id res chain seq x y z
N MET A 1 16.06 -6.40 1.27
CA MET A 1 14.92 -6.25 2.18
C MET A 1 15.32 -6.34 3.64
N THR A 2 14.98 -5.31 4.39
CA THR A 2 14.96 -5.28 5.86
C THR A 2 13.77 -6.07 6.41
N ALA A 3 13.79 -6.38 7.71
CA ALA A 3 12.63 -7.01 8.38
C ALA A 3 11.40 -6.08 8.40
N ALA A 4 11.61 -4.76 8.39
CA ALA A 4 10.56 -3.76 8.25
C ALA A 4 9.87 -3.87 6.88
N ALA A 5 10.66 -3.89 5.80
CA ALA A 5 10.16 -4.04 4.43
C ALA A 5 9.40 -5.36 4.22
N GLU A 6 9.88 -6.47 4.81
CA GLU A 6 9.18 -7.77 4.73
C GLU A 6 7.79 -7.73 5.40
N LYS A 7 7.61 -6.98 6.50
CA LYS A 7 6.30 -6.81 7.14
C LYS A 7 5.31 -6.09 6.23
N LEU A 8 5.73 -4.96 5.65
CA LEU A 8 4.89 -4.18 4.74
C LEU A 8 4.59 -4.97 3.45
N LYS A 9 5.60 -5.63 2.88
CA LYS A 9 5.43 -6.50 1.73
C LYS A 9 4.42 -7.61 1.98
N ALA A 10 4.43 -8.23 3.17
CA ALA A 10 3.47 -9.26 3.52
C ALA A 10 2.02 -8.73 3.49
N ILE A 11 1.78 -7.54 4.02
CA ILE A 11 0.45 -6.89 4.01
C ILE A 11 -0.01 -6.61 2.57
N CYS A 12 0.87 -6.01 1.75
CA CYS A 12 0.58 -5.76 0.34
C CYS A 12 0.30 -7.07 -0.42
N LEU A 13 1.06 -8.14 -0.16
CA LEU A 13 0.81 -9.45 -0.78
C LEU A 13 -0.52 -10.07 -0.32
N ASP A 14 -0.90 -9.94 0.94
CA ASP A 14 -2.20 -10.42 1.42
C ASP A 14 -3.35 -9.63 0.81
N PHE A 15 -3.19 -8.32 0.61
CA PHE A 15 -4.10 -7.51 -0.19
C PHE A 15 -4.18 -8.06 -1.61
N LEU A 16 -3.08 -8.10 -2.37
CA LEU A 16 -3.04 -8.57 -3.77
C LEU A 16 -3.64 -9.98 -3.97
N ASN A 17 -3.45 -10.88 -3.01
CA ASN A 17 -4.00 -12.24 -3.02
C ASN A 17 -5.44 -12.34 -2.50
N GLN A 18 -6.11 -11.20 -2.27
CA GLN A 18 -7.50 -11.10 -1.80
C GLN A 18 -7.75 -11.86 -0.48
N LYS A 19 -6.75 -11.89 0.41
CA LYS A 19 -6.90 -12.47 1.75
C LYS A 19 -7.49 -11.49 2.77
N ILE A 20 -7.29 -10.20 2.50
CA ILE A 20 -7.85 -9.07 3.26
C ILE A 20 -8.56 -8.14 2.27
N ASP A 21 -9.59 -7.45 2.74
CA ASP A 21 -10.31 -6.46 1.94
C ASP A 21 -9.56 -5.11 1.91
N LEU A 22 -10.08 -4.15 1.13
CA LEU A 22 -9.48 -2.82 1.00
C LEU A 22 -9.40 -2.09 2.34
N PHE A 23 -10.42 -2.20 3.19
CA PHE A 23 -10.46 -1.48 4.46
C PHE A 23 -9.40 -2.03 5.42
N ASP A 24 -9.40 -3.35 5.61
CA ASP A 24 -8.42 -4.05 6.45
C ASP A 24 -6.98 -3.80 5.95
N TYR A 25 -6.78 -3.76 4.63
CA TYR A 25 -5.48 -3.44 4.03
C TYR A 25 -5.00 -2.03 4.35
N LEU A 26 -5.83 -1.01 4.12
CA LEU A 26 -5.46 0.39 4.34
C LEU A 26 -5.12 0.65 5.82
N GLU A 27 -5.92 0.09 6.74
CA GLU A 27 -5.68 0.18 8.18
C GLU A 27 -4.36 -0.52 8.57
N ALA A 28 -4.21 -1.80 8.19
CA ALA A 28 -3.03 -2.58 8.55
C ALA A 28 -1.73 -1.99 7.96
N PHE A 29 -1.79 -1.49 6.72
CA PHE A 29 -0.63 -0.86 6.08
C PHE A 29 -0.24 0.42 6.79
N ALA A 30 -1.20 1.33 7.05
CA ALA A 30 -0.91 2.61 7.69
C ALA A 30 -0.33 2.44 9.11
N GLU A 31 -0.89 1.54 9.91
CA GLU A 31 -0.37 1.21 11.25
C GLU A 31 1.04 0.64 11.18
N THR A 32 1.27 -0.33 10.29
CA THR A 32 2.57 -0.98 10.16
C THR A 32 3.62 -0.02 9.62
N TYR A 33 3.26 0.83 8.64
CA TYR A 33 4.17 1.79 8.04
C TYR A 33 4.66 2.80 9.09
N ALA A 34 3.74 3.37 9.87
CA ALA A 34 4.09 4.26 10.97
C ALA A 34 4.96 3.60 12.07
N GLU A 35 4.84 2.28 12.27
CA GLU A 35 5.71 1.54 13.20
C GLU A 35 7.14 1.37 12.66
N VAL A 36 7.29 1.15 11.35
CA VAL A 36 8.52 0.61 10.76
C VAL A 36 9.24 1.54 9.79
N GLU A 37 8.70 2.71 9.46
CA GLU A 37 9.27 3.66 8.48
C GLU A 37 10.74 4.00 8.76
N ASP A 38 11.09 4.27 10.03
CA ASP A 38 12.45 4.60 10.48
C ASP A 38 13.46 3.46 10.29
N ALA A 39 12.98 2.23 10.08
CA ALA A 39 13.80 1.04 9.91
C ALA A 39 13.97 0.60 8.44
N LEU A 40 13.32 1.30 7.51
CA LEU A 40 13.50 1.10 6.08
C LEU A 40 14.84 1.71 5.63
N ASN A 41 15.44 1.13 4.60
CA ASN A 41 16.49 1.83 3.86
C ASN A 41 15.88 2.80 2.83
N ASP A 42 16.69 3.67 2.23
CA ASP A 42 16.22 4.70 1.30
C ASP A 42 15.37 4.15 0.14
N GLU A 43 15.78 3.04 -0.48
CA GLU A 43 15.07 2.40 -1.61
C GLU A 43 13.74 1.79 -1.15
N GLU A 44 13.72 1.13 0.01
CA GLU A 44 12.51 0.56 0.59
C GLU A 44 11.52 1.66 1.00
N TYR A 45 12.03 2.72 1.63
CA TYR A 45 11.24 3.88 2.02
C TYR A 45 10.56 4.49 0.80
N GLU A 46 11.29 4.78 -0.28
CA GLU A 46 10.74 5.38 -1.49
C GLU A 46 9.58 4.56 -2.08
N VAL A 47 9.73 3.23 -2.12
CA VAL A 47 8.68 2.36 -2.66
C VAL A 47 7.45 2.29 -1.75
N PHE A 48 7.64 2.14 -0.44
CA PHE A 48 6.50 2.05 0.49
C PHE A 48 5.83 3.41 0.74
N ASP A 49 6.56 4.51 0.59
CA ASP A 49 5.99 5.87 0.59
C ASP A 49 5.08 6.07 -0.63
N GLN A 50 5.50 5.65 -1.82
CA GLN A 50 4.64 5.71 -3.01
C GLN A 50 3.36 4.86 -2.87
N ILE A 51 3.46 3.68 -2.25
CA ILE A 51 2.30 2.85 -1.92
C ILE A 51 1.39 3.58 -0.90
N SER A 52 1.97 4.27 0.08
CA SER A 52 1.22 5.05 1.07
C SER A 52 0.44 6.20 0.42
N GLU A 53 1.05 6.90 -0.55
CA GLU A 53 0.37 7.94 -1.35
C GLU A 53 -0.81 7.38 -2.15
N ASP A 54 -0.61 6.25 -2.85
CA ASP A 54 -1.67 5.59 -3.61
C ASP A 54 -2.82 5.10 -2.70
N ASN A 55 -2.49 4.55 -1.54
CA ASN A 55 -3.46 4.18 -0.52
C ASN A 55 -4.31 5.38 -0.07
N GLY A 56 -3.72 6.57 0.01
CA GLY A 56 -4.43 7.82 0.32
C GLY A 56 -5.39 8.29 -0.77
N MET A 57 -5.22 7.82 -2.01
CA MET A 57 -6.11 8.09 -3.15
C MET A 57 -7.19 7.03 -3.35
N ALA A 58 -7.16 5.94 -2.57
CA ALA A 58 -8.14 4.86 -2.68
C ALA A 58 -9.55 5.36 -2.28
N ILE A 59 -10.51 5.20 -3.18
CA ILE A 59 -11.92 5.51 -2.90
C ILE A 59 -12.64 4.26 -2.38
N PHE A 60 -13.39 4.44 -1.30
CA PHE A 60 -14.48 3.54 -0.94
C PHE A 60 -15.65 3.79 -1.87
N ALA A 61 -16.33 2.76 -2.35
CA ALA A 61 -17.44 2.84 -3.31
C ALA A 61 -18.61 3.79 -2.94
N ASP A 62 -18.57 4.45 -1.79
CA ASP A 62 -19.57 5.39 -1.25
C ASP A 62 -18.99 6.81 -0.97
N ALA A 63 -17.72 7.07 -1.27
CA ALA A 63 -17.09 8.37 -1.02
C ALA A 63 -17.23 9.31 -2.24
N GLU A 64 -17.98 10.41 -2.08
CA GLU A 64 -18.08 11.52 -3.05
C GLU A 64 -16.79 12.35 -3.12
N TYR A 65 -15.65 11.70 -3.36
CA TYR A 65 -14.41 12.42 -3.72
C TYR A 65 -14.42 12.80 -5.20
N ASP A 66 -13.63 13.81 -5.56
CA ASP A 66 -13.43 14.25 -6.94
C ASP A 66 -12.91 13.04 -7.74
N ALA A 67 -13.80 12.38 -8.49
CA ALA A 67 -13.59 11.05 -9.07
C ALA A 67 -12.40 11.00 -10.04
N ASP A 68 -11.92 12.17 -10.47
CA ASP A 68 -10.81 12.33 -11.41
C ASP A 68 -9.43 11.98 -10.81
N PHE A 69 -9.28 11.93 -9.48
CA PHE A 69 -8.00 11.65 -8.79
C PHE A 69 -8.02 10.41 -7.91
N ALA A 70 -9.12 9.66 -7.97
CA ALA A 70 -9.35 8.52 -7.11
C ALA A 70 -8.96 7.21 -7.75
N LEU A 71 -8.40 6.31 -6.93
CA LEU A 71 -8.12 4.94 -7.33
C LEU A 71 -9.27 4.03 -6.91
N SER A 72 -9.82 3.28 -7.87
CA SER A 72 -10.61 2.10 -7.56
C SER A 72 -9.76 1.02 -6.89
N GLU A 73 -10.40 0.06 -6.23
CA GLU A 73 -9.66 -1.06 -5.60
C GLU A 73 -8.84 -1.85 -6.63
N GLU A 74 -9.34 -2.03 -7.85
CA GLU A 74 -8.62 -2.72 -8.93
C GLU A 74 -7.37 -1.93 -9.34
N GLU A 75 -7.51 -0.63 -9.57
CA GLU A 75 -6.37 0.25 -9.91
C GLU A 75 -5.33 0.29 -8.78
N LEU A 76 -5.77 0.36 -7.52
CA LEU A 76 -4.87 0.32 -6.37
C LEU A 76 -4.08 -0.99 -6.33
N ARG A 77 -4.72 -2.13 -6.60
CA ARG A 77 -4.04 -3.44 -6.66
C ARG A 77 -2.98 -3.45 -7.76
N GLU A 78 -3.28 -2.88 -8.93
CA GLU A 78 -2.31 -2.78 -10.02
C GLU A 78 -1.09 -1.93 -9.63
N GLN A 79 -1.32 -0.77 -9.01
CA GLN A 79 -0.24 0.11 -8.56
C GLN A 79 0.63 -0.53 -7.48
N VAL A 80 0.00 -1.09 -6.44
CA VAL A 80 0.71 -1.82 -5.37
C VAL A 80 1.56 -2.95 -5.94
N ALA A 81 1.06 -3.70 -6.92
CA ALA A 81 1.83 -4.76 -7.58
C ALA A 81 3.02 -4.22 -8.38
N GLN A 82 2.87 -3.08 -9.06
CA GLN A 82 3.96 -2.43 -9.81
C GLN A 82 5.06 -1.94 -8.88
N HIS A 83 4.70 -1.25 -7.79
CA HIS A 83 5.63 -0.76 -6.77
C HIS A 83 6.38 -1.92 -6.10
N LEU A 84 5.67 -2.98 -5.69
CA LEU A 84 6.33 -4.16 -5.12
C LEU A 84 7.27 -4.87 -6.10
N ALA A 85 7.00 -4.85 -7.40
CA ALA A 85 7.89 -5.42 -8.40
C ALA A 85 9.20 -4.63 -8.56
N ALA A 86 9.20 -3.34 -8.19
CA ALA A 86 10.39 -2.50 -8.18
C ALA A 86 11.36 -2.84 -7.03
N LEU A 87 10.87 -3.49 -5.96
CA LEU A 87 11.59 -3.76 -4.71
C LEU A 87 12.63 -4.91 -4.76
N GLY A 88 12.82 -5.59 -5.90
CA GLY A 88 13.87 -6.62 -6.08
C GLY A 88 13.65 -7.95 -5.36
#